data_AF-A0A250G2F4-F1
#
_entry.id   AF-A0A250G2F4-F1
#
_cell.length_a   1.000
_cell.length_b   1.000
_cell.length_c   1.000
_cell.angle_alpha   90.00
_cell.angle_beta   90.00
_cell.angle_gamma   90.00
#
_symmetry.space_group_name_H-M   'P 1'
#
loop_
_entity.id
_entity.type
_entity.pdbx_description
1 polymer ?
#
loop_
_entity_poly.entity_id
_entity_poly.type
_entity_poly.pdbx_seq_one_letter_code
_entity_poly.pdbx_strand_id
1 'polypeptide(L)' 'MLNKLAKDLGAEKGKIYAHITGELKIVSERAYCASCQGIIQQFNKMFPNIKLILVDSVK' A
#
# COMPACT_ATOMS: atom_id res chain seq x y z
N MET A 1 3.00 -2.79 -8.02
CA MET A 1 3.18 -1.37 -7.62
C MET A 1 3.62 -1.23 -6.17
N LEU A 2 2.81 -1.62 -5.19
CA LEU A 2 3.15 -1.47 -3.75
C LEU A 2 4.43 -2.20 -3.32
N ASN A 3 4.69 -3.40 -3.84
CA ASN A 3 5.95 -4.11 -3.56
C ASN A 3 7.19 -3.36 -4.05
N LYS A 4 7.06 -2.61 -5.17
CA LYS A 4 8.15 -1.81 -5.71
C LYS A 4 8.37 -0.57 -4.83
N LEU A 5 7.30 0.13 -4.46
CA LEU A 5 7.36 1.26 -3.54
C LEU A 5 8.00 0.88 -2.20
N ALA A 6 7.60 -0.25 -1.61
CA ALA A 6 8.21 -0.73 -0.38
C ALA A 6 9.72 -0.95 -0.55
N LYS A 7 10.16 -1.54 -1.67
CA LYS A 7 11.58 -1.74 -1.98
C LYS A 7 12.33 -0.41 -2.18
N ASP A 8 11.72 0.55 -2.87
CA ASP A 8 12.30 1.89 -3.09
C ASP A 8 12.42 2.67 -1.77
N LEU A 9 11.53 2.42 -0.80
CA LEU A 9 11.63 2.93 0.57
C LEU A 9 12.64 2.17 1.45
N GLY A 10 13.38 1.20 0.89
CA GLY A 10 14.32 0.37 1.63
C GLY A 10 13.67 -0.62 2.60
N ALA A 11 12.39 -0.94 2.40
CA ALA A 11 11.67 -1.83 3.28
C ALA A 11 11.98 -3.31 3.01
N GLU A 12 12.23 -4.04 4.09
CA GLU A 12 12.54 -5.46 4.10
C GLU A 12 11.31 -6.25 4.53
N LYS A 13 11.12 -7.42 3.91
CA LYS A 13 9.98 -8.28 4.18
C LYS A 13 9.97 -8.71 5.65
N GLY A 14 8.83 -8.54 6.31
CA GLY A 14 8.63 -8.93 7.72
C GLY A 14 9.02 -7.88 8.76
N LYS A 15 9.57 -6.72 8.34
CA LYS A 15 9.79 -5.58 9.23
C LYS A 15 8.60 -4.61 9.22
N ILE A 16 8.38 -3.94 10.34
CA ILE A 16 7.35 -2.91 10.51
C ILE A 16 8.03 -1.56 10.63
N TYR A 17 7.59 -0.61 9.81
CA TYR A 17 8.15 0.73 9.63
C TYR A 17 7.19 1.78 10.20
N ALA A 18 6.95 1.73 11.51
CA ALA A 18 6.04 2.67 12.18
C ALA A 18 6.55 4.13 12.19
N HIS A 19 7.85 4.36 12.02
CA HIS A 19 8.40 5.71 11.94
C HIS A 19 8.06 6.43 10.63
N ILE A 20 7.66 5.68 9.59
CA ILE A 20 7.30 6.25 8.30
C ILE A 20 5.82 6.64 8.35
N THR A 21 5.57 7.93 8.13
CA THR A 21 4.23 8.51 8.11
C THR A 21 3.98 9.17 6.77
N GLY A 22 2.71 9.28 6.38
CA GLY A 22 2.34 9.91 5.12
C GLY A 22 0.95 9.52 4.66
N GLU A 23 0.56 10.00 3.49
CA GLU A 23 -0.69 9.61 2.84
C GLU A 23 -0.38 9.05 1.46
N LEU A 24 -0.92 7.87 1.14
CA LEU A 24 -0.80 7.23 -0.15
C LEU A 24 -2.18 7.04 -0.76
N LYS A 25 -2.49 7.83 -1.78
CA LYS A 25 -3.73 7.71 -2.55
C LYS A 25 -3.50 6.88 -3.80
N ILE A 26 -4.22 5.77 -3.92
CA ILE A 26 -4.20 4.89 -5.09
C ILE A 26 -5.55 5.04 -5.79
N VAL A 27 -5.50 5.50 -7.04
CA VAL A 27 -6.68 5.70 -7.88
C VAL A 27 -6.61 4.72 -9.04
N SER A 28 -7.67 3.95 -9.26
CA SER A 28 -7.73 2.95 -10.32
C SER A 28 -9.07 3.02 -11.05
N GLU A 29 -9.03 3.05 -12.38
CA GLU A 29 -10.24 2.99 -13.23
C GLU A 29 -10.93 1.61 -13.13
N ARG A 30 -10.21 0.59 -12.64
CA ARG A 30 -10.71 -0.77 -12.44
C ARG A 30 -10.80 -1.11 -10.96
N ALA A 31 -11.81 -1.89 -10.60
CA ALA A 31 -11.95 -2.47 -9.26
C ALA A 31 -10.68 -3.25 -8.85
N TYR A 32 -10.25 -3.09 -7.60
CA TYR A 32 -9.10 -3.84 -7.10
C TYR A 32 -9.41 -5.34 -7.07
N CYS A 33 -8.48 -6.13 -7.61
CA CYS A 33 -8.59 -7.58 -7.60
C CYS A 33 -8.41 -8.16 -6.19
N ALA A 34 -8.95 -9.35 -5.91
CA ALA A 34 -8.80 -10.00 -4.61
C ALA A 34 -7.31 -10.21 -4.23
N SER A 35 -6.45 -10.54 -5.20
CA SER A 35 -5.00 -10.63 -4.97
C SER A 35 -4.35 -9.27 -4.70
N CYS A 36 -4.93 -8.18 -5.20
CA CYS A 36 -4.50 -6.81 -4.95
C CYS A 36 -4.77 -6.42 -3.49
N GLN A 37 -5.91 -6.85 -2.92
CA GLN A 37 -6.27 -6.61 -1.52
C GLN A 37 -5.25 -7.24 -0.55
N GLY A 38 -4.78 -8.45 -0.84
CA GLY A 38 -3.75 -9.12 -0.01
C GLY A 38 -2.45 -8.32 0.07
N ILE A 39 -1.99 -7.77 -1.06
CA ILE A 39 -0.78 -6.93 -1.12
C ILE A 39 -1.01 -5.61 -0.34
N ILE A 40 -2.18 -5.00 -0.48
CA ILE A 40 -2.52 -3.76 0.23
C ILE A 40 -2.53 -3.99 1.75
N GLN A 41 -3.12 -5.08 2.22
CA GLN A 41 -3.11 -5.42 3.64
C GLN A 41 -1.69 -5.67 4.17
N GLN A 42 -0.83 -6.34 3.40
CA GLN A 42 0.57 -6.53 3.78
C GLN A 42 1.31 -5.19 3.88
N PHE A 43 1.10 -4.28 2.92
CA PHE A 43 1.67 -2.95 2.95
C PHE A 43 1.19 -2.16 4.18
N ASN A 44 -0.11 -2.18 4.47
CA ASN A 44 -0.66 -1.47 5.64
C ASN A 44 -0.15 -2.03 6.97
N LYS A 45 0.12 -3.33 7.06
CA LYS A 45 0.77 -3.95 8.23
C LYS A 45 2.24 -3.53 8.37
N MET A 46 2.95 -3.42 7.24
CA MET A 46 4.35 -2.98 7.24
C MET A 46 4.48 -1.48 7.54
N PHE A 47 3.53 -0.65 7.10
CA PHE A 47 3.56 0.80 7.28
C PHE A 47 2.28 1.28 7.98
N PRO A 48 2.13 1.01 9.29
CA PRO A 48 0.86 1.23 10.00
C PRO A 48 0.47 2.71 10.10
N ASN A 49 1.42 3.63 9.93
CA ASN A 49 1.21 5.07 10.02
C ASN A 49 1.13 5.76 8.65
N ILE A 50 1.09 4.99 7.55
CA ILE A 50 0.75 5.52 6.23
C ILE A 50 -0.77 5.41 6.05
N LYS A 51 -1.42 6.55 5.83
CA LYS A 51 -2.84 6.60 5.51
C LYS A 51 -3.05 6.21 4.06
N LEU A 52 -3.62 5.03 3.84
CA LEU A 52 -3.86 4.50 2.51
C LEU A 52 -5.29 4.82 2.05
N ILE A 53 -5.42 5.58 0.96
CA ILE A 53 -6.72 5.93 0.36
C ILE A 53 -6.85 5.16 -0.95
N LEU A 54 -7.76 4.20 -0.98
CA LEU A 54 -8.09 3.43 -2.17
C LEU A 54 -9.33 4.02 -2.82
N VAL A 55 -9.20 4.44 -4.07
CA VAL A 55 -10.31 4.86 -4.91
C VAL A 55 -10.30 3.95 -6.14
N ASP A 56 -11.33 3.16 -6.33
CA ASP A 56 -11.51 2.33 -7.52
C ASP A 56 -12.81 2.61 -8.26
N SER A 57 -12.92 2.04 -9.46
CA SER A 57 -14.07 2.19 -10.36
C SER A 57 -14.38 3.65 -10.69
N VAL A 58 -13.34 4.48 -10.74
CA VAL A 58 -13.45 5.89 -11.14
C VAL A 58 -13.67 5.89 -12.65
N LYS A 59 -14.84 6.37 -13.07
CA LYS A 59 -15.30 6.40 -14.46
C LYS A 59 -15.47 7.83 -14.92
#